data_AF-E6K6P1-F1
#
_entry.id   AF-E6K6P1-F1
#
_cell.length_a   1.000
_cell.length_b   1.000
_cell.length_c   1.000
_cell.angle_alpha   90.00
_cell.angle_beta   90.00
_cell.angle_gamma   90.00
#
_symmetry.space_group_name_H-M   'P 1'
#
loop_
_entity.id
_entity.type
_entity.pdbx_description
1 polymer ?
#
loop_
_entity_poly.entity_id
_entity_poly.type
_entity_poly.pdbx_seq_one_letter_code
_entity_poly.pdbx_strand_id
1 'polypeptide(L)'
;MAKQVMDLMPTKGITVAQSNEHLRNFSAEAYRRKLSYAFDPTREHLNFEVRKGDVIAPVDKQLSIPKRIKDNLKARNIIDPNLGLPEPKYRTVANFILGGSRDQMHRLAFGEQQVNLDKGADNSEITRSPEIEKWAVDMYKFMSKKYGEKNIAAFIVHLDETNPHIHCTILPITERNKFSWKMVMAGQSKFEYSQRLTALHNELSEVNKKYSLDRGDSIAETGHKHKTMGEYYAQKREDLKKEVDHLKGDVADQKRQISRNKVTLSEQEKAIKHGEARLKGLGTMIANLEKHKNDLLREIEKLENDVKAGKITKEQADIERVRILADIEKTKEKIIDKKGKLAEAERKLELVRGQTEATEERYKEIKGDIHSIVPNLNTQALHDMQAVGWNMASIEAQKSYSKFNAYRESLPPEQRVAFDEATKGFSEGSVFEQMAENSSQVALVATALFLGYLDKATEISQSAGGGSAPNGGWGKKPDEDDIAFRQRCFLMGMHMLKSGKKRNIKR
;
A
#
# COMPACT_ATOMS: atom_id res chain seq x y z
N MET A 1 18.50 -8.14 -10.86
CA MET A 1 19.54 -8.78 -10.03
C MET A 1 19.54 -8.14 -8.67
N ALA A 2 19.77 -8.91 -7.61
CA ALA A 2 19.83 -8.38 -6.24
C ALA A 2 21.07 -7.46 -6.10
N LYS A 3 20.92 -6.36 -5.36
CA LYS A 3 21.94 -5.31 -5.22
C LYS A 3 22.40 -5.21 -3.78
N GLN A 4 23.68 -4.91 -3.57
CA GLN A 4 24.22 -4.57 -2.27
C GLN A 4 23.72 -3.20 -1.79
N VAL A 5 23.66 -3.02 -0.47
CA VAL A 5 23.42 -1.74 0.19
C VAL A 5 24.59 -1.44 1.12
N MET A 6 25.15 -0.25 0.98
CA MET A 6 26.11 0.31 1.93
C MET A 6 25.80 1.80 2.07
N ASP A 7 25.46 2.22 3.29
CA ASP A 7 25.29 3.63 3.64
C ASP A 7 26.34 4.05 4.68
N LEU A 8 26.82 5.29 4.61
CA LEU A 8 27.79 5.85 5.53
C LEU A 8 27.26 7.16 6.13
N MET A 9 27.02 7.15 7.44
CA MET A 9 26.60 8.32 8.19
C MET A 9 27.71 8.83 9.13
N PRO A 10 28.26 10.04 8.90
CA PRO A 10 29.14 10.70 9.85
C PRO A 10 28.37 11.15 11.09
N THR A 11 28.83 10.77 12.29
CA THR A 11 28.28 11.29 13.55
C THR A 11 29.38 11.77 14.49
N LYS A 12 28.99 12.58 15.47
CA LYS A 12 29.91 13.20 16.46
C LYS A 12 30.13 12.33 17.70
N GLY A 13 29.75 11.06 17.60
CA GLY A 13 29.60 10.12 18.70
C GLY A 13 28.41 9.20 18.46
N ILE A 14 28.15 8.33 19.42
CA ILE A 14 26.95 7.48 19.45
C ILE A 14 26.25 7.69 20.79
N THR A 15 24.93 7.87 20.76
CA THR A 15 24.16 8.08 21.99
C THR A 15 23.83 6.74 22.66
N VAL A 16 23.47 6.76 23.95
CA VAL A 16 22.97 5.57 24.64
C VAL A 16 21.68 5.06 23.98
N ALA A 17 20.80 5.96 23.51
CA ALA A 17 19.59 5.58 22.80
C ALA A 17 19.88 4.81 21.49
N GLN A 18 20.83 5.30 20.68
CA GLN A 18 21.28 4.61 19.47
C GLN A 18 21.94 3.27 19.80
N SER A 19 22.76 3.23 20.85
CA SER A 19 23.35 1.99 21.34
C SER A 19 22.30 0.97 21.74
N ASN A 20 21.26 1.40 22.45
CA ASN A 20 20.18 0.54 22.90
C ASN A 20 19.36 0.01 21.72
N GLU A 21 19.21 0.82 20.67
CA GLU A 21 18.58 0.39 19.41
C GLU A 21 19.38 -0.70 18.70
N HIS A 22 20.69 -0.51 18.56
CA HIS A 22 21.56 -1.51 17.95
C HIS A 22 21.64 -2.79 18.81
N LEU A 23 21.71 -2.67 20.13
CA LEU A 23 21.88 -3.83 21.03
C LEU A 23 20.55 -4.47 21.45
N ARG A 24 19.40 -3.91 21.04
CA ARG A 24 18.07 -4.27 21.57
C ARG A 24 18.03 -4.29 23.09
N ASN A 25 18.68 -3.30 23.70
CA ASN A 25 18.73 -3.11 25.15
C ASN A 25 17.68 -2.08 25.56
N PHE A 26 16.41 -2.50 25.50
CA PHE A 26 15.26 -1.66 25.80
C PHE A 26 14.68 -1.97 27.18
N SER A 27 14.10 -0.96 27.83
CA SER A 27 13.18 -1.21 28.94
C SER A 27 11.91 -1.91 28.41
N ALA A 28 11.16 -2.58 29.28
CA ALA A 28 9.90 -3.23 28.89
C ALA A 28 8.93 -2.28 28.19
N GLU A 29 8.90 -1.00 28.59
CA GLU A 29 8.08 0.04 27.94
C GLU A 29 8.62 0.46 26.56
N ALA A 30 9.94 0.64 26.44
CA ALA A 30 10.56 0.96 25.15
C ALA A 30 10.41 -0.19 24.14
N TYR A 31 10.42 -1.42 24.63
CA TYR A 31 10.17 -2.63 23.85
C TYR A 31 8.77 -2.62 23.24
N ARG A 32 7.73 -2.38 24.06
CA ARG A 32 6.33 -2.26 23.59
C ARG A 32 6.14 -1.15 22.56
N ARG A 33 6.84 -0.02 22.70
CA ARG A 33 6.82 1.07 21.71
C ARG A 33 7.44 0.65 20.37
N LYS A 34 8.47 -0.20 20.39
CA LYS A 34 9.16 -0.68 19.19
C LYS A 34 8.39 -1.75 18.40
N LEU A 35 7.46 -2.47 19.04
CA LEU A 35 6.48 -3.36 18.37
C LEU A 35 5.59 -2.63 17.34
N SER A 36 5.54 -1.30 17.38
CA SER A 36 4.77 -0.49 16.43
C SER A 36 5.50 -0.20 15.11
N TYR A 37 6.78 -0.61 14.98
CA TYR A 37 7.62 -0.46 13.79
C TYR A 37 7.80 -1.79 13.05
N ALA A 38 8.64 -1.79 12.02
CA ALA A 38 9.11 -2.96 11.26
C ALA A 38 9.90 -4.02 12.08
N PHE A 39 9.92 -3.91 13.41
CA PHE A 39 10.65 -4.79 14.32
C PHE A 39 9.75 -5.94 14.79
N ASP A 40 10.27 -7.15 14.67
CA ASP A 40 9.66 -8.40 15.07
C ASP A 40 10.39 -8.99 16.29
N PRO A 41 9.76 -8.95 17.48
CA PRO A 41 10.39 -9.41 18.72
C PRO A 41 10.68 -10.92 18.71
N THR A 42 9.92 -11.70 17.94
CA THR A 42 10.03 -13.16 17.93
C THR A 42 11.32 -13.62 17.25
N ARG A 43 11.89 -12.79 16.36
CA ARG A 43 13.19 -13.04 15.69
C ARG A 43 14.38 -12.37 16.36
N GLU A 44 14.19 -11.57 17.41
CA GLU A 44 15.29 -10.83 18.06
C GLU A 44 16.43 -11.75 18.53
N HIS A 45 16.08 -12.95 18.99
CA HIS A 45 17.03 -13.96 19.46
C HIS A 45 17.99 -14.44 18.36
N LEU A 46 17.67 -14.20 17.08
CA LEU A 46 18.51 -14.54 15.93
C LEU A 46 19.62 -13.49 15.69
N ASN A 47 19.50 -12.29 16.24
CA ASN A 47 20.51 -11.25 16.13
C ASN A 47 21.86 -11.71 16.72
N PHE A 48 22.95 -11.20 16.16
CA PHE A 48 24.29 -11.51 16.64
C PHE A 48 25.25 -10.36 16.39
N GLU A 49 26.45 -10.47 16.92
CA GLU A 49 27.55 -9.56 16.61
C GLU A 49 28.78 -10.35 16.16
N VAL A 50 29.57 -9.72 15.29
CA VAL A 50 30.90 -10.22 14.91
C VAL A 50 31.94 -9.43 15.69
N ARG A 51 32.70 -10.13 16.53
CA ARG A 51 33.75 -9.59 17.39
C ARG A 51 35.12 -9.76 16.74
N LYS A 52 36.10 -9.11 17.37
CA LYS A 52 37.52 -9.22 17.03
C LYS A 52 37.94 -10.67 16.83
N GLY A 53 38.67 -10.94 15.75
CA GLY A 53 39.09 -12.29 15.37
C GLY A 53 38.00 -13.10 14.66
N ASP A 54 37.06 -12.43 14.00
CA ASP A 54 35.96 -13.04 13.24
C ASP A 54 35.01 -13.91 14.10
N VAL A 55 34.92 -13.62 15.39
CA VAL A 55 34.16 -14.43 16.36
C VAL A 55 32.70 -14.01 16.37
N ILE A 56 31.81 -14.93 16.00
CA ILE A 56 30.36 -14.74 16.12
C ILE A 56 29.94 -14.94 17.59
N ALA A 57 29.19 -13.99 18.13
CA ALA A 57 28.67 -14.05 19.48
C ALA A 57 27.22 -13.52 19.54
N PRO A 58 26.43 -13.94 20.54
CA PRO A 58 25.16 -13.27 20.85
C PRO A 58 25.38 -11.77 21.09
N VAL A 59 24.37 -10.96 20.80
CA VAL A 59 24.43 -9.51 21.03
C VAL A 59 24.65 -9.23 22.52
N ASP A 60 25.78 -8.60 22.85
CA ASP A 60 26.06 -8.22 24.24
C ASP A 60 25.34 -6.93 24.62
N LYS A 61 24.26 -7.12 25.38
CA LYS A 61 23.40 -6.06 25.91
C LYS A 61 23.98 -5.39 27.17
N GLN A 62 25.02 -5.94 27.78
CA GLN A 62 25.59 -5.40 29.03
C GLN A 62 26.53 -4.23 28.76
N LEU A 63 27.34 -4.32 27.71
CA LEU A 63 28.30 -3.27 27.33
C LEU A 63 27.76 -2.38 26.20
N SER A 64 27.29 -1.18 26.57
CA SER A 64 26.86 -0.18 25.60
C SER A 64 27.99 0.22 24.64
N ILE A 65 27.64 0.55 23.39
CA ILE A 65 28.60 0.98 22.37
C ILE A 65 29.41 2.22 22.83
N PRO A 66 28.82 3.26 23.47
CA PRO A 66 29.60 4.36 24.05
C PRO A 66 30.68 3.89 25.03
N LYS A 67 30.35 2.89 25.87
CA LYS A 67 31.30 2.30 26.80
C LYS A 67 32.40 1.52 26.08
N ARG A 68 32.05 0.72 25.07
CA ARG A 68 33.01 0.02 24.18
C ARG A 68 33.98 1.01 23.52
N ILE A 69 33.48 2.14 23.02
CA ILE A 69 34.32 3.22 22.45
C ILE A 69 35.26 3.79 23.51
N LYS A 70 34.73 4.17 24.68
CA LYS A 70 35.54 4.73 25.77
C LYS A 70 36.68 3.79 26.19
N ASP A 71 36.39 2.50 26.30
CA ASP A 71 37.37 1.49 26.69
C ASP A 71 38.41 1.26 25.57
N ASN A 72 38.00 1.26 24.30
CA ASN A 72 38.91 1.22 23.15
C ASN A 72 39.88 2.42 23.13
N LEU A 73 39.35 3.63 23.33
CA LEU A 73 40.16 4.86 23.37
C LEU A 73 41.15 4.84 24.54
N LYS A 74 40.69 4.44 25.73
CA LYS A 74 41.54 4.30 26.91
C LYS A 74 42.66 3.29 26.67
N ALA A 75 42.35 2.11 26.13
CA ALA A 75 43.33 1.07 25.84
C ALA A 75 44.40 1.51 24.81
N ARG A 76 44.11 2.52 24.00
CA ARG A 76 44.99 3.04 22.95
C ARG A 76 45.63 4.39 23.31
N ASN A 77 45.39 4.90 24.51
CA ASN A 77 45.82 6.23 24.98
C ASN A 77 45.37 7.37 24.04
N ILE A 78 44.12 7.31 23.59
CA ILE A 78 43.52 8.30 22.69
C ILE A 78 42.53 9.16 23.46
N ILE A 79 42.64 10.48 23.28
CA ILE A 79 41.69 11.43 23.83
C ILE A 79 40.61 11.70 22.77
N ASP A 80 39.34 11.56 23.15
CA ASP A 80 38.22 11.96 22.31
C ASP A 80 38.24 13.49 22.15
N PRO A 81 38.33 14.04 20.92
CA PRO A 81 38.38 15.48 20.70
C PRO A 81 37.08 16.22 21.08
N ASN A 82 35.98 15.49 21.29
CA ASN A 82 34.73 16.05 21.80
C ASN A 82 34.65 16.06 23.34
N LEU A 83 35.59 15.42 24.04
CA LEU A 83 35.60 15.36 25.50
C LEU A 83 35.74 16.77 26.09
N GLY A 84 34.85 17.12 27.01
CA GLY A 84 34.86 18.43 27.69
C GLY A 84 34.28 19.59 26.87
N LEU A 85 33.82 19.34 25.63
CA LEU A 85 33.08 20.35 24.87
C LEU A 85 31.61 20.41 25.31
N PRO A 86 31.00 21.61 25.40
CA PRO A 86 29.58 21.75 25.72
C PRO A 86 28.69 21.12 24.65
N GLU A 87 29.12 21.15 23.39
CA GLU A 87 28.49 20.45 22.29
C GLU A 87 29.55 19.72 21.45
N PRO A 88 29.31 18.45 21.07
CA PRO A 88 30.21 17.73 20.16
C PRO A 88 30.34 18.44 18.81
N LYS A 89 31.58 18.58 18.31
CA LYS A 89 31.88 19.26 17.04
C LYS A 89 32.52 18.31 16.02
N TYR A 90 33.36 17.40 16.47
CA TYR A 90 34.17 16.54 15.62
C TYR A 90 33.46 15.24 15.29
N ARG A 91 33.61 14.76 14.05
CA ARG A 91 33.08 13.47 13.60
C ARG A 91 34.00 12.35 14.10
N THR A 92 33.64 11.74 15.23
CA THR A 92 34.40 10.67 15.88
C THR A 92 33.84 9.29 15.59
N VAL A 93 32.73 9.20 14.85
CA VAL A 93 32.09 7.93 14.49
C VAL A 93 31.64 7.96 13.03
N ALA A 94 31.93 6.88 12.31
CA ALA A 94 31.36 6.53 11.02
C ALA A 94 30.41 5.34 11.22
N ASN A 95 29.11 5.57 11.05
CA ASN A 95 28.12 4.49 11.12
C ASN A 95 27.85 3.99 9.70
N PHE A 96 28.16 2.71 9.48
CA PHE A 96 27.84 2.02 8.26
C PHE A 96 26.60 1.15 8.46
N ILE A 97 25.72 1.15 7.45
CA ILE A 97 24.67 0.15 7.29
C ILE A 97 25.07 -0.72 6.11
N LEU A 98 25.27 -2.02 6.32
CA LEU A 98 25.58 -2.99 5.27
C LEU A 98 24.41 -3.95 5.10
N GLY A 99 24.01 -4.23 3.86
CA GLY A 99 22.91 -5.14 3.55
C GLY A 99 22.79 -5.37 2.06
N GLY A 100 21.57 -5.68 1.62
CA GLY A 100 21.27 -5.93 0.22
C GLY A 100 19.77 -5.92 -0.06
N SER A 101 19.40 -6.26 -1.29
CA SER A 101 18.02 -6.50 -1.69
C SER A 101 17.36 -7.53 -0.77
N ARG A 102 16.11 -7.24 -0.40
CA ARG A 102 15.38 -7.97 0.64
C ARG A 102 15.37 -9.48 0.44
N ASP A 103 14.92 -9.94 -0.72
CA ASP A 103 14.71 -11.37 -0.96
C ASP A 103 16.03 -12.14 -0.85
N GLN A 104 17.12 -11.56 -1.36
CA GLN A 104 18.45 -12.15 -1.26
C GLN A 104 18.98 -12.13 0.18
N MET A 105 18.77 -11.05 0.93
CA MET A 105 19.16 -10.99 2.35
C MET A 105 18.34 -11.97 3.21
N HIS A 106 17.05 -12.15 2.91
CA HIS A 106 16.20 -13.15 3.55
C HIS A 106 16.68 -14.57 3.24
N ARG A 107 17.01 -14.87 1.98
CA ARG A 107 17.59 -16.16 1.60
C ARG A 107 18.88 -16.45 2.38
N LEU A 108 19.78 -15.46 2.50
CA LEU A 108 21.01 -15.62 3.30
C LEU A 108 20.69 -15.82 4.78
N ALA A 109 19.73 -15.08 5.34
CA ALA A 109 19.39 -15.06 6.76
C ALA A 109 18.61 -16.29 7.23
N PHE A 110 17.70 -16.79 6.41
CA PHE A 110 16.69 -17.77 6.80
C PHE A 110 16.61 -18.97 5.83
N GLY A 111 17.39 -18.98 4.74
CA GLY A 111 17.33 -20.04 3.74
C GLY A 111 15.98 -20.05 3.02
N GLU A 112 15.35 -21.22 2.94
CA GLU A 112 14.02 -21.42 2.32
C GLU A 112 12.86 -21.18 3.31
N GLN A 113 13.15 -20.84 4.56
CA GLN A 113 12.14 -20.57 5.59
C GLN A 113 11.32 -19.32 5.22
N GLN A 114 9.99 -19.43 5.32
CA GLN A 114 9.09 -18.32 5.03
C GLN A 114 8.93 -17.44 6.27
N VAL A 115 9.43 -16.21 6.19
CA VAL A 115 9.24 -15.20 7.25
C VAL A 115 7.96 -14.42 6.98
N ASN A 116 7.03 -14.44 7.93
CA ASN A 116 5.85 -13.62 7.85
C ASN A 116 6.19 -12.18 8.29
N LEU A 117 6.13 -11.23 7.34
CA LEU A 117 6.42 -9.82 7.57
C LEU A 117 5.19 -9.00 7.99
N ASP A 118 4.04 -9.65 8.16
CA ASP A 118 2.83 -9.01 8.65
C ASP A 118 2.99 -8.53 10.09
N LYS A 119 2.35 -7.42 10.41
CA LYS A 119 2.45 -6.81 11.73
C LYS A 119 1.86 -7.75 12.79
N GLY A 120 2.67 -8.12 13.78
CA GLY A 120 2.25 -8.99 14.88
C GLY A 120 2.28 -10.48 14.55
N ALA A 121 2.84 -10.86 13.39
CA ALA A 121 3.11 -12.25 13.09
C ALA A 121 4.11 -12.85 14.09
N ASP A 122 3.95 -14.14 14.35
CA ASP A 122 4.86 -14.92 15.18
C ASP A 122 5.81 -15.71 14.28
N ASN A 123 7.10 -15.41 14.39
CA ASN A 123 8.19 -16.07 13.67
C ASN A 123 9.15 -16.77 14.65
N SER A 124 8.68 -17.18 15.84
CA SER A 124 9.52 -17.80 16.88
C SER A 124 10.21 -19.10 16.43
N GLU A 125 9.64 -19.80 15.46
CA GLU A 125 10.18 -21.05 14.89
C GLU A 125 11.29 -20.82 13.85
N ILE A 126 11.49 -19.57 13.40
CA ILE A 126 12.51 -19.25 12.40
C ILE A 126 13.89 -19.40 13.02
N THR A 127 14.79 -20.08 12.31
CA THR A 127 16.18 -20.27 12.72
C THR A 127 17.15 -19.53 11.81
N ARG A 128 18.28 -19.09 12.36
CA ARG A 128 19.32 -18.38 11.61
C ARG A 128 20.09 -19.36 10.72
N SER A 129 20.24 -19.00 9.45
CA SER A 129 21.05 -19.75 8.47
C SER A 129 22.56 -19.51 8.65
N PRO A 130 23.43 -20.52 8.43
CA PRO A 130 24.87 -20.33 8.39
C PRO A 130 25.36 -19.40 7.25
N GLU A 131 24.56 -19.16 6.20
CA GLU A 131 24.97 -18.29 5.09
C GLU A 131 25.10 -16.82 5.51
N ILE A 132 24.16 -16.31 6.33
CA ILE A 132 24.24 -14.93 6.83
C ILE A 132 25.39 -14.71 7.80
N GLU A 133 25.77 -15.74 8.55
CA GLU A 133 26.94 -15.71 9.41
C GLU A 133 28.24 -15.57 8.59
N LYS A 134 28.38 -16.38 7.54
CA LYS A 134 29.51 -16.29 6.61
C LYS A 134 29.57 -14.91 5.94
N TRP A 135 28.42 -14.42 5.47
CA TRP A 135 28.32 -13.09 4.88
C TRP A 135 28.74 -12.01 5.87
N ALA A 136 28.25 -12.05 7.11
CA ALA A 136 28.60 -11.07 8.15
C ALA A 136 30.10 -11.09 8.49
N VAL A 137 30.72 -12.28 8.56
CA VAL A 137 32.16 -12.42 8.77
C VAL A 137 32.96 -11.85 7.60
N ASP A 138 32.54 -12.08 6.35
CA ASP A 138 33.22 -11.47 5.20
C ASP A 138 33.08 -9.94 5.17
N MET A 139 31.91 -9.42 5.54
CA MET A 139 31.70 -7.99 5.71
C MET A 139 32.59 -7.44 6.83
N TYR A 140 32.73 -8.15 7.94
CA TYR A 140 33.62 -7.77 9.04
C TYR A 140 35.09 -7.72 8.59
N LYS A 141 35.55 -8.74 7.86
CA LYS A 141 36.90 -8.79 7.27
C LYS A 141 37.14 -7.67 6.30
N PHE A 142 36.18 -7.39 5.43
CA PHE A 142 36.24 -6.27 4.49
C PHE A 142 36.42 -4.94 5.22
N MET A 143 35.56 -4.65 6.21
CA MET A 143 35.61 -3.41 7.00
C MET A 143 36.89 -3.33 7.84
N SER A 144 37.35 -4.45 8.41
CA SER A 144 38.60 -4.56 9.16
C SER A 144 39.82 -4.28 8.28
N LYS A 145 39.85 -4.81 7.06
CA LYS A 145 40.91 -4.55 6.08
C LYS A 145 40.95 -3.08 5.66
N LYS A 146 39.79 -2.43 5.53
CA LYS A 146 39.70 -1.04 5.06
C LYS A 146 39.95 0.00 6.14
N TYR A 147 39.45 -0.24 7.34
CA TYR A 147 39.45 0.78 8.39
C TYR A 147 40.27 0.37 9.63
N GLY A 148 40.79 -0.84 9.66
CA GLY A 148 41.52 -1.42 10.78
C GLY A 148 40.57 -2.05 11.80
N GLU A 149 40.81 -3.31 12.16
CA GLU A 149 39.98 -4.05 13.12
C GLU A 149 39.85 -3.33 14.48
N LYS A 150 40.94 -2.70 14.96
CA LYS A 150 40.95 -1.91 16.21
C LYS A 150 40.01 -0.70 16.19
N ASN A 151 39.59 -0.25 15.00
CA ASN A 151 38.70 0.89 14.82
C ASN A 151 37.22 0.48 14.75
N ILE A 152 36.89 -0.82 14.68
CA ILE A 152 35.50 -1.29 14.75
C ILE A 152 35.08 -1.34 16.23
N ALA A 153 34.18 -0.43 16.61
CA ALA A 153 33.65 -0.36 17.98
C ALA A 153 32.43 -1.28 18.20
N ALA A 154 31.65 -1.51 17.15
CA ALA A 154 30.52 -2.44 17.14
C ALA A 154 30.24 -2.95 15.72
N PHE A 155 29.81 -4.20 15.61
CA PHE A 155 29.42 -4.83 14.36
C PHE A 155 28.26 -5.79 14.63
N ILE A 156 27.05 -5.28 14.52
CA ILE A 156 25.83 -5.94 15.01
C ILE A 156 24.93 -6.25 13.82
N VAL A 157 24.48 -7.49 13.73
CA VAL A 157 23.62 -8.01 12.66
C VAL A 157 22.20 -8.11 13.20
N HIS A 158 21.28 -7.39 12.55
CA HIS A 158 19.85 -7.41 12.83
C HIS A 158 19.15 -8.32 11.83
N LEU A 159 18.49 -9.35 12.35
CA LEU A 159 17.65 -10.31 11.63
C LEU A 159 16.19 -10.24 12.08
N ASP A 160 15.83 -9.20 12.82
CA ASP A 160 14.54 -9.00 13.48
C ASP A 160 13.74 -7.83 12.87
N GLU A 161 14.24 -7.23 11.80
CA GLU A 161 13.53 -6.21 11.04
C GLU A 161 13.03 -6.76 9.70
N THR A 162 12.40 -5.91 8.90
CA THR A 162 11.95 -6.27 7.54
C THR A 162 13.11 -6.67 6.63
N ASN A 163 14.29 -6.06 6.79
CA ASN A 163 15.46 -6.37 5.97
C ASN A 163 16.64 -6.75 6.87
N PRO A 164 17.22 -7.96 6.74
CA PRO A 164 18.45 -8.30 7.42
C PRO A 164 19.59 -7.34 7.05
N HIS A 165 20.27 -6.77 8.05
CA HIS A 165 21.33 -5.78 7.82
C HIS A 165 22.32 -5.71 9.00
N ILE A 166 23.44 -5.02 8.77
CA ILE A 166 24.51 -4.83 9.75
C ILE A 166 24.64 -3.36 10.11
N HIS A 167 24.67 -3.07 11.40
CA HIS A 167 25.19 -1.82 11.95
C HIS A 167 26.68 -1.98 12.26
N CYS A 168 27.54 -1.27 11.51
CA CYS A 168 28.98 -1.22 11.74
C CYS A 168 29.40 0.17 12.21
N THR A 169 29.86 0.27 13.45
CA THR A 169 30.33 1.52 14.06
C THR A 169 31.86 1.58 13.99
N ILE A 170 32.40 2.48 13.18
CA ILE A 170 33.84 2.68 13.00
C ILE A 170 34.31 3.99 13.63
N LEU A 171 35.46 3.95 14.31
CA LEU A 171 36.19 5.10 14.82
C LEU A 171 37.21 5.54 13.76
N PRO A 172 37.11 6.76 13.19
CA PRO A 172 38.03 7.24 12.16
C PRO A 172 39.36 7.68 12.79
N ILE A 173 40.13 6.70 13.27
CA ILE A 173 41.40 6.88 13.97
C ILE A 173 42.53 6.37 13.06
N THR A 174 43.52 7.23 12.85
CA THR A 174 44.72 6.93 12.05
C THR A 174 45.63 5.93 12.77
N GLU A 175 46.59 5.36 12.05
CA GLU A 175 47.64 4.50 12.63
C GLU A 175 48.45 5.19 13.72
N ARG A 176 48.54 6.54 13.66
CA ARG A 176 49.17 7.38 14.69
C ARG A 176 48.28 7.62 15.92
N ASN A 177 47.20 6.84 16.08
CA ASN A 177 46.24 6.92 17.18
C ASN A 177 45.63 8.34 17.36
N LYS A 178 45.39 9.03 16.25
CA LYS A 178 44.68 10.34 16.23
C LYS A 178 43.40 10.25 15.40
N PHE A 179 42.32 10.83 15.91
CA PHE A 179 41.07 11.01 15.15
C PHE A 179 41.29 11.89 13.92
N SER A 180 40.87 11.41 12.76
CA SER A 180 40.87 12.18 11.52
C SER A 180 39.85 11.62 10.53
N TRP A 181 38.65 12.20 10.52
CA TRP A 181 37.64 11.92 9.50
C TRP A 181 38.20 12.11 8.09
N LYS A 182 38.97 13.19 7.91
CA LYS A 182 39.57 13.55 6.62
C LYS A 182 40.52 12.48 6.10
N MET A 183 41.41 11.97 6.95
CA MET A 183 42.39 10.97 6.49
C MET A 183 41.75 9.59 6.29
N VAL A 184 40.88 9.18 7.22
CA VAL A 184 40.33 7.81 7.23
C VAL A 184 39.16 7.65 6.27
N MET A 185 38.25 8.62 6.20
CA MET A 185 37.01 8.52 5.43
C MET A 185 37.02 9.40 4.17
N ALA A 186 37.25 10.70 4.33
CA ALA A 186 36.89 11.67 3.29
C ALA A 186 37.95 11.91 2.20
N GLY A 187 39.23 11.79 2.50
CA GLY A 187 40.29 12.34 1.64
C GLY A 187 40.40 13.87 1.74
N GLN A 188 41.25 14.45 0.89
CA GLN A 188 41.61 15.87 0.92
C GLN A 188 40.55 16.79 0.32
N SER A 189 39.70 16.26 -0.56
CA SER A 189 38.71 17.04 -1.32
C SER A 189 37.39 16.28 -1.48
N LYS A 190 36.32 17.00 -1.88
CA LYS A 190 35.03 16.38 -2.24
C LYS A 190 35.16 15.38 -3.40
N PHE A 191 36.06 15.66 -4.34
CA PHE A 191 36.32 14.78 -5.48
C PHE A 191 36.97 13.47 -5.03
N GLU A 192 37.99 13.56 -4.17
CA GLU A 192 38.63 12.38 -3.59
C GLU A 192 37.65 11.57 -2.75
N TYR A 193 36.76 12.23 -1.99
CA TYR A 193 35.71 11.55 -1.24
C TYR A 193 34.79 10.72 -2.15
N SER A 194 34.33 11.31 -3.25
CA SER A 194 33.50 10.64 -4.24
C SER A 194 34.21 9.43 -4.86
N GLN A 195 35.49 9.57 -5.22
CA GLN A 195 36.30 8.46 -5.74
C GLN A 195 36.48 7.35 -4.71
N ARG A 196 36.79 7.69 -3.46
CA ARG A 196 36.94 6.74 -2.35
C ARG A 196 35.66 5.96 -2.10
N LEU A 197 34.50 6.62 -2.07
CA LEU A 197 33.21 5.96 -1.93
C LEU A 197 32.90 5.05 -3.13
N THR A 198 33.15 5.52 -4.35
CA THR A 198 32.96 4.73 -5.57
C THR A 198 33.81 3.47 -5.54
N ALA A 199 35.09 3.60 -5.18
CA ALA A 199 36.01 2.47 -5.02
C ALA A 199 35.51 1.52 -3.92
N LEU A 200 35.06 2.04 -2.78
CA LEU A 200 34.54 1.22 -1.68
C LEU A 200 33.32 0.40 -2.11
N HIS A 201 32.38 0.97 -2.86
CA HIS A 201 31.24 0.22 -3.41
C HIS A 201 31.69 -0.83 -4.45
N ASN A 202 32.67 -0.53 -5.30
CA ASN A 202 33.22 -1.50 -6.25
C ASN A 202 33.87 -2.69 -5.50
N GLU A 203 34.74 -2.41 -4.54
CA GLU A 203 35.44 -3.42 -3.77
C GLU A 203 34.49 -4.28 -2.92
N LEU A 204 33.47 -3.65 -2.33
CA LEU A 204 32.41 -4.37 -1.62
C LEU A 204 31.67 -5.34 -2.55
N SER A 205 31.45 -4.94 -3.81
CA SER A 205 30.78 -5.81 -4.78
C SER A 205 31.57 -7.07 -5.11
N GLU A 206 32.90 -7.00 -5.11
CA GLU A 206 33.75 -8.19 -5.29
C GLU A 206 33.58 -9.20 -4.15
N VAL A 207 33.40 -8.71 -2.91
CA VAL A 207 33.11 -9.58 -1.75
C VAL A 207 31.70 -10.17 -1.86
N ASN A 208 30.75 -9.38 -2.35
CA ASN A 208 29.34 -9.73 -2.44
C ASN A 208 28.95 -10.59 -3.65
N LYS A 209 29.83 -10.73 -4.67
CA LYS A 209 29.62 -11.61 -5.84
C LYS A 209 29.25 -13.04 -5.44
N LYS A 210 29.94 -13.60 -4.44
CA LYS A 210 29.66 -14.97 -3.95
C LYS A 210 28.32 -15.11 -3.21
N TYR A 211 27.70 -13.98 -2.86
CA TYR A 211 26.39 -13.90 -2.22
C TYR A 211 25.30 -13.41 -3.18
N SER A 212 25.57 -13.39 -4.49
CA SER A 212 24.64 -12.95 -5.53
C SER A 212 24.11 -11.53 -5.31
N LEU A 213 24.95 -10.66 -4.73
CA LEU A 213 24.65 -9.26 -4.50
C LEU A 213 25.54 -8.40 -5.39
N ASP A 214 24.95 -7.78 -6.40
CA ASP A 214 25.68 -6.94 -7.35
C ASP A 214 25.87 -5.53 -6.83
N ARG A 215 26.78 -4.80 -7.48
CA ARG A 215 26.96 -3.37 -7.27
C ARG A 215 25.67 -2.60 -7.57
N GLY A 216 25.34 -1.65 -6.69
CA GLY A 216 24.30 -0.66 -6.95
C GLY A 216 24.60 0.22 -8.17
N ASP A 217 23.55 0.80 -8.74
CA ASP A 217 23.63 1.62 -9.93
C ASP A 217 24.23 3.00 -9.61
N SER A 218 24.89 3.62 -10.60
CA SER A 218 25.57 4.89 -10.36
C SER A 218 24.58 6.03 -10.10
N ILE A 219 24.88 6.89 -9.12
CA ILE A 219 24.10 8.12 -8.90
C ILE A 219 24.21 9.05 -10.12
N ALA A 220 25.32 9.03 -10.85
CA ALA A 220 25.49 9.83 -12.06
C ALA A 220 24.54 9.40 -13.19
N GLU A 221 24.18 8.11 -13.25
CA GLU A 221 23.27 7.56 -14.25
C GLU A 221 21.81 7.68 -13.80
N THR A 222 21.55 7.45 -12.51
CA THR A 222 20.19 7.30 -12.00
C THR A 222 19.62 8.57 -11.36
N GLY A 223 20.48 9.56 -11.03
CA GLY A 223 20.06 10.80 -10.37
C GLY A 223 19.52 10.63 -8.94
N HIS A 224 19.62 9.42 -8.36
CA HIS A 224 19.07 9.13 -7.04
C HIS A 224 19.72 9.97 -5.94
N LYS A 225 18.89 10.47 -5.02
CA LYS A 225 19.33 11.10 -3.78
C LYS A 225 18.90 10.24 -2.60
N HIS A 226 19.76 10.14 -1.59
CA HIS A 226 19.40 9.53 -0.32
C HIS A 226 18.15 10.23 0.24
N LYS A 227 17.16 9.43 0.65
CA LYS A 227 15.95 9.91 1.32
C LYS A 227 16.01 9.44 2.76
N THR A 228 15.80 10.35 3.69
CA THR A 228 15.51 9.98 5.08
C THR A 228 14.23 9.14 5.14
N MET A 229 14.05 8.35 6.19
CA MET A 229 12.82 7.56 6.38
C MET A 229 11.55 8.42 6.33
N GLY A 230 11.61 9.65 6.84
CA GLY A 230 10.49 10.61 6.77
C GLY A 230 10.16 11.04 5.33
N GLU A 231 11.17 11.32 4.51
CA GLU A 231 10.99 11.67 3.09
C GLU A 231 10.48 10.48 2.27
N TYR A 232 10.99 9.27 2.56
CA TYR A 232 10.52 8.04 1.93
C TYR A 232 9.02 7.82 2.18
N TYR A 233 8.57 7.90 3.44
CA TYR A 233 7.16 7.73 3.78
C TYR A 233 6.28 8.88 3.29
N ALA A 234 6.80 10.11 3.23
CA ALA A 234 6.07 11.24 2.64
C ALA A 234 5.81 11.02 1.15
N GLN A 235 6.81 10.55 0.40
CA GLN A 235 6.65 10.22 -1.01
C GLN A 235 5.68 9.05 -1.20
N LYS A 236 5.85 7.96 -0.43
CA LYS A 236 4.99 6.79 -0.51
C LYS A 236 3.50 7.13 -0.29
N ARG A 237 3.23 8.07 0.62
CA ARG A 237 1.87 8.59 0.85
C ARG A 237 1.33 9.32 -0.37
N GLU A 238 2.13 10.18 -1.00
CA GLU A 238 1.71 10.90 -2.20
C GLU A 238 1.43 9.94 -3.36
N ASP A 239 2.24 8.90 -3.51
CA ASP A 239 2.05 7.87 -4.53
C ASP A 239 0.75 7.08 -4.28
N LEU A 240 0.51 6.65 -3.03
CA LEU A 240 -0.74 5.97 -2.62
C LEU A 240 -1.98 6.87 -2.82
N LYS A 241 -1.85 8.18 -2.57
CA LYS A 241 -2.94 9.13 -2.79
C LYS A 241 -3.31 9.21 -4.28
N LYS A 242 -2.31 9.33 -5.16
CA LYS A 242 -2.51 9.36 -6.61
C LYS A 242 -3.17 8.10 -7.13
N GLU A 243 -2.75 6.94 -6.62
CA GLU A 243 -3.34 5.64 -6.96
C GLU A 243 -4.84 5.59 -6.60
N VAL A 244 -5.20 6.03 -5.39
CA VAL A 244 -6.61 6.11 -4.97
C VAL A 244 -7.41 7.10 -5.81
N ASP A 245 -6.85 8.26 -6.14
CA ASP A 245 -7.53 9.25 -6.98
C ASP A 245 -7.79 8.73 -8.40
N HIS A 246 -6.82 8.01 -8.99
CA HIS A 246 -6.97 7.33 -10.29
C HIS A 246 -8.11 6.32 -10.25
N LEU A 247 -8.06 5.41 -9.28
CA LEU A 247 -9.05 4.33 -9.15
C LEU A 247 -10.47 4.86 -8.87
N LYS A 248 -10.60 5.98 -8.15
CA LYS A 248 -11.89 6.68 -8.01
C LYS A 248 -12.42 7.22 -9.33
N GLY A 249 -11.54 7.72 -10.19
CA GLY A 249 -11.87 8.12 -11.56
C GLY A 249 -12.44 6.94 -12.35
N ASP A 250 -11.76 5.80 -12.34
CA ASP A 250 -12.19 4.59 -13.03
C ASP A 250 -13.58 4.11 -12.56
N VAL A 251 -13.80 4.06 -11.24
CA VAL A 251 -15.10 3.69 -10.65
C VAL A 251 -16.20 4.67 -11.07
N ALA A 252 -15.90 5.97 -11.17
CA ALA A 252 -16.87 6.97 -11.60
C ALA A 252 -17.27 6.77 -13.07
N ASP A 253 -16.31 6.46 -13.94
CA ASP A 253 -16.56 6.18 -15.36
C ASP A 253 -17.33 4.87 -15.55
N GLN A 254 -16.97 3.81 -14.83
CA GLN A 254 -17.72 2.56 -14.84
C GLN A 254 -19.17 2.75 -14.36
N LYS A 255 -19.42 3.57 -13.33
CA LYS A 255 -20.80 3.92 -12.90
C LYS A 255 -21.59 4.67 -13.97
N ARG A 256 -20.94 5.55 -14.75
CA ARG A 256 -21.57 6.22 -15.90
C ARG A 256 -21.95 5.21 -16.98
N GLN A 257 -21.07 4.25 -17.27
CA GLN A 257 -21.35 3.18 -18.23
C GLN A 257 -22.52 2.28 -17.78
N ILE A 258 -22.55 1.86 -16.50
CA ILE A 258 -23.70 1.12 -15.93
C ILE A 258 -25.01 1.89 -16.14
N SER A 259 -25.01 3.20 -15.89
CA SER A 259 -26.19 4.03 -16.05
C SER A 259 -26.65 4.10 -17.50
N ARG A 260 -25.71 4.23 -18.45
CA ARG A 260 -26.01 4.21 -19.90
C ARG A 260 -26.56 2.85 -20.34
N ASN A 261 -25.88 1.76 -19.99
CA ASN A 261 -26.31 0.40 -20.35
C ASN A 261 -27.71 0.10 -19.80
N LYS A 262 -28.04 0.56 -18.58
CA LYS A 262 -29.39 0.40 -18.01
C LYS A 262 -30.47 1.10 -18.84
N VAL A 263 -30.18 2.30 -19.37
CA VAL A 263 -31.11 3.02 -20.25
C VAL A 263 -31.26 2.28 -21.58
N THR A 264 -30.15 1.87 -22.19
CA THR A 264 -30.15 1.11 -23.46
C THR A 264 -30.91 -0.20 -23.35
N LEU A 265 -30.72 -0.97 -22.28
CA LEU A 265 -31.46 -2.21 -22.03
C LEU A 265 -32.98 -1.95 -21.95
N SER A 266 -33.41 -0.89 -21.25
CA SER A 266 -34.84 -0.56 -21.17
C SER A 266 -35.44 -0.18 -22.54
N GLU A 267 -34.68 0.49 -23.40
CA GLU A 267 -35.10 0.81 -24.76
C GLU A 267 -35.19 -0.43 -25.64
N GLN A 268 -34.20 -1.33 -25.54
CA GLN A 268 -34.15 -2.59 -26.27
C GLN A 268 -35.28 -3.55 -25.85
N GLU A 269 -35.58 -3.65 -24.55
CA GLU A 269 -36.72 -4.44 -24.04
C GLU A 269 -38.06 -3.97 -24.62
N LYS A 270 -38.27 -2.64 -24.71
CA LYS A 270 -39.45 -2.08 -25.35
C LYS A 270 -39.50 -2.44 -26.84
N ALA A 271 -38.37 -2.34 -27.54
CA ALA A 271 -38.28 -2.69 -28.95
C ALA A 271 -38.59 -4.18 -29.20
N ILE A 272 -38.08 -5.08 -28.35
CA ILE A 272 -38.39 -6.52 -28.38
C ILE A 272 -39.90 -6.73 -28.23
N LYS A 273 -40.51 -6.13 -27.21
CA LYS A 273 -41.97 -6.27 -26.96
C LYS A 273 -42.81 -5.79 -28.14
N HIS A 274 -42.43 -4.66 -28.76
CA HIS A 274 -43.09 -4.17 -29.96
C HIS A 274 -42.89 -5.08 -31.18
N GLY A 275 -41.68 -5.63 -31.34
CA GLY A 275 -41.36 -6.60 -32.39
C GLY A 275 -42.18 -7.89 -32.26
N GLU A 276 -42.27 -8.47 -31.06
CA GLU A 276 -43.07 -9.66 -30.76
C GLU A 276 -44.56 -9.43 -31.03
N ALA A 277 -45.10 -8.28 -30.63
CA ALA A 277 -46.48 -7.91 -30.93
C ALA A 277 -46.74 -7.82 -32.44
N ARG A 278 -45.76 -7.28 -33.20
CA ARG A 278 -45.84 -7.19 -34.67
C ARG A 278 -45.80 -8.57 -35.33
N LEU A 279 -44.93 -9.47 -34.87
CA LEU A 279 -44.88 -10.86 -35.36
C LEU A 279 -46.20 -11.58 -35.13
N LYS A 280 -46.75 -11.48 -33.91
CA LYS A 280 -48.06 -12.06 -33.58
C LYS A 280 -49.17 -11.50 -34.47
N GLY A 281 -49.19 -10.19 -34.68
CA GLY A 281 -50.16 -9.54 -35.56
C GLY A 281 -50.07 -10.02 -37.02
N LEU A 282 -48.86 -10.11 -37.57
CA LEU A 282 -48.64 -10.62 -38.93
C LEU A 282 -49.00 -12.10 -39.06
N GLY A 283 -48.65 -12.93 -38.07
CA GLY A 283 -49.04 -14.34 -38.01
C GLY A 283 -50.56 -14.53 -38.05
N THR A 284 -51.31 -13.75 -37.24
CA THR A 284 -52.78 -13.77 -37.27
C THR A 284 -53.34 -13.34 -38.63
N MET A 285 -52.77 -12.30 -39.26
CA MET A 285 -53.20 -11.88 -40.61
C MET A 285 -52.97 -12.98 -41.65
N ILE A 286 -51.83 -13.67 -41.60
CA ILE A 286 -51.51 -14.79 -42.50
C ILE A 286 -52.50 -15.93 -42.29
N ALA A 287 -52.75 -16.35 -41.04
CA ALA A 287 -53.69 -17.41 -40.72
C ALA A 287 -55.12 -17.09 -41.21
N ASN A 288 -55.56 -15.83 -41.04
CA ASN A 288 -56.87 -15.38 -41.54
C ASN A 288 -56.96 -15.43 -43.08
N LEU A 289 -55.90 -15.01 -43.78
CA LEU A 289 -55.85 -15.07 -45.25
C LEU A 289 -55.79 -16.51 -45.76
N GLU A 290 -55.05 -17.40 -45.08
CA GLU A 290 -55.01 -18.83 -45.42
C GLU A 290 -56.37 -19.51 -45.20
N LYS A 291 -57.07 -19.16 -44.11
CA LYS A 291 -58.45 -19.60 -43.88
C LYS A 291 -59.38 -19.13 -44.99
N HIS A 292 -59.34 -17.84 -45.34
CA HIS A 292 -60.17 -17.28 -46.41
C HIS A 292 -59.91 -17.97 -47.77
N LYS A 293 -58.63 -18.21 -48.11
CA LYS A 293 -58.25 -18.97 -49.30
C LYS A 293 -58.85 -20.39 -49.29
N ASN A 294 -58.79 -21.09 -48.15
CA ASN A 294 -59.35 -22.44 -48.03
C ASN A 294 -60.88 -22.45 -48.13
N ASP A 295 -61.55 -21.43 -47.59
CA ASP A 295 -63.00 -21.27 -47.71
C ASP A 295 -63.40 -21.07 -49.18
N LEU A 296 -62.67 -20.23 -49.94
CA LEU A 296 -62.87 -20.06 -51.39
C LEU A 296 -62.63 -21.36 -52.18
N LEU A 297 -61.64 -22.17 -51.80
CA LEU A 297 -61.40 -23.48 -52.41
C LEU A 297 -62.58 -24.45 -52.16
N ARG A 298 -63.19 -24.43 -50.97
CA ARG A 298 -64.40 -25.22 -50.69
C ARG A 298 -65.62 -24.74 -51.48
N GLU A 299 -65.72 -23.44 -51.76
CA GLU A 299 -66.78 -22.92 -52.64
C GLU A 299 -66.64 -23.45 -54.07
N ILE A 300 -65.41 -23.59 -54.59
CA ILE A 300 -65.16 -24.25 -55.88
C ILE A 300 -65.64 -25.71 -55.85
N GLU A 301 -65.28 -26.46 -54.81
CA GLU A 301 -65.72 -27.86 -54.66
C GLU A 301 -67.24 -27.98 -54.58
N LYS A 302 -67.89 -27.05 -53.88
CA LYS A 302 -69.36 -26.98 -53.79
C LYS A 302 -69.99 -26.67 -55.14
N LEU A 303 -69.45 -25.70 -55.89
CA LEU A 303 -69.90 -25.39 -57.26
C LEU A 303 -69.78 -26.60 -58.17
N GLU A 304 -68.66 -27.34 -58.11
CA GLU A 304 -68.46 -28.57 -58.88
C GLU A 304 -69.48 -29.66 -58.53
N ASN A 305 -69.84 -29.79 -57.25
CA ASN A 305 -70.88 -30.72 -56.80
C ASN A 305 -72.29 -30.29 -57.21
N ASP A 306 -72.60 -28.99 -57.19
CA ASP A 306 -73.91 -28.46 -57.60
C ASP A 306 -74.12 -28.59 -59.12
N VAL A 307 -73.05 -28.51 -59.93
CA VAL A 307 -73.07 -28.88 -61.37
C VAL A 307 -73.35 -30.37 -61.55
N LYS A 308 -72.66 -31.26 -60.81
CA LYS A 308 -72.90 -32.71 -60.88
C LYS A 308 -74.32 -33.11 -60.47
N ALA A 309 -74.90 -32.38 -59.51
CA ALA A 309 -76.27 -32.58 -59.04
C ALA A 309 -77.34 -31.93 -59.95
N GLY A 310 -76.94 -31.25 -61.04
CA GLY A 310 -77.84 -30.62 -62.00
C GLY A 310 -78.56 -29.36 -61.48
N LYS A 311 -78.11 -28.76 -60.37
CA LYS A 311 -78.75 -27.58 -59.77
C LYS A 311 -78.42 -26.28 -60.50
N ILE A 312 -77.27 -26.24 -61.20
CA ILE A 312 -76.78 -25.08 -61.96
C ILE A 312 -76.20 -25.52 -63.29
N THR A 313 -76.24 -24.63 -64.29
CA THR A 313 -75.65 -24.88 -65.62
C THR A 313 -74.13 -24.79 -65.60
N LYS A 314 -73.48 -25.45 -66.56
CA LYS A 314 -72.02 -25.44 -66.67
C LYS A 314 -71.48 -24.04 -66.95
N GLU A 315 -72.13 -23.25 -67.82
CA GLU A 315 -71.73 -21.87 -68.08
C GLU A 315 -71.81 -20.98 -66.84
N GLN A 316 -72.86 -21.11 -66.02
CA GLN A 316 -72.99 -20.34 -64.78
C GLN A 316 -71.92 -20.70 -63.75
N ALA A 317 -71.57 -21.98 -63.63
CA ALA A 317 -70.51 -22.43 -62.74
C ALA A 317 -69.12 -21.94 -63.21
N ASP A 318 -68.86 -21.93 -64.52
CA ASP A 318 -67.58 -21.48 -65.07
C ASP A 318 -67.35 -19.98 -64.84
N ILE A 319 -68.38 -19.13 -64.97
CA ILE A 319 -68.28 -17.68 -64.69
C ILE A 319 -67.91 -17.43 -63.22
N GLU A 320 -68.60 -18.08 -62.29
CA GLU A 320 -68.33 -17.93 -60.85
C GLU A 320 -66.98 -18.53 -60.44
N ARG A 321 -66.58 -19.66 -61.07
CA ARG A 321 -65.27 -20.27 -60.87
C ARG A 321 -64.13 -19.34 -61.26
N VAL A 322 -64.25 -18.64 -62.40
CA VAL A 322 -63.26 -17.63 -62.82
C VAL A 322 -63.14 -16.50 -61.80
N ARG A 323 -64.25 -16.02 -61.25
CA ARG A 323 -64.25 -14.98 -60.21
C ARG A 323 -63.53 -15.44 -58.94
N ILE A 324 -63.89 -16.63 -58.43
CA ILE A 324 -63.30 -17.19 -57.21
C ILE A 324 -61.80 -17.47 -57.40
N LEU A 325 -61.38 -17.94 -58.58
CA LEU A 325 -59.97 -18.12 -58.90
C LEU A 325 -59.19 -16.79 -58.88
N ALA A 326 -59.76 -15.70 -59.38
CA ALA A 326 -59.15 -14.38 -59.31
C ALA A 326 -59.01 -13.88 -57.85
N ASP A 327 -60.02 -14.12 -57.01
CA ASP A 327 -59.96 -13.78 -55.58
C ASP A 327 -58.95 -14.64 -54.80
N ILE A 328 -58.78 -15.90 -55.20
CA ILE A 328 -57.73 -16.78 -54.68
C ILE A 328 -56.34 -16.23 -55.01
N GLU A 329 -56.08 -15.82 -56.27
CA GLU A 329 -54.79 -15.24 -56.65
C GLU A 329 -54.50 -13.94 -55.90
N LYS A 330 -55.47 -13.04 -55.81
CA LYS A 330 -55.35 -11.81 -55.01
C LYS A 330 -55.07 -12.10 -53.53
N THR A 331 -55.66 -13.18 -52.98
CA THR A 331 -55.41 -13.61 -51.60
C THR A 331 -54.01 -14.21 -51.44
N LYS A 332 -53.51 -14.97 -52.43
CA LYS A 332 -52.14 -15.50 -52.45
C LYS A 332 -51.11 -14.37 -52.47
N GLU A 333 -51.29 -13.34 -53.29
CA GLU A 333 -50.40 -12.17 -53.32
C GLU A 333 -50.31 -11.49 -51.95
N LYS A 334 -51.45 -11.30 -51.28
CA LYS A 334 -51.49 -10.75 -49.91
C LYS A 334 -50.77 -11.65 -48.91
N ILE A 335 -50.90 -12.97 -49.02
CA ILE A 335 -50.17 -13.92 -48.15
C ILE A 335 -48.67 -13.77 -48.37
N ILE A 336 -48.21 -13.67 -49.62
CA ILE A 336 -46.78 -13.50 -49.96
C ILE A 336 -46.24 -12.19 -49.36
N ASP A 337 -46.94 -11.07 -49.54
CA ASP A 337 -46.57 -9.77 -48.94
C ASP A 337 -46.45 -9.86 -47.41
N LYS A 338 -47.44 -10.49 -46.74
CA LYS A 338 -47.43 -10.64 -45.29
C LYS A 338 -46.33 -11.58 -44.80
N LYS A 339 -46.05 -12.67 -45.52
CA LYS A 339 -44.91 -13.56 -45.23
C LYS A 339 -43.57 -12.83 -45.39
N GLY A 340 -43.42 -11.98 -46.41
CA GLY A 340 -42.23 -11.14 -46.58
C GLY A 340 -42.04 -10.15 -45.41
N LYS A 341 -43.12 -9.47 -44.99
CA LYS A 341 -43.10 -8.56 -43.83
C LYS A 341 -42.84 -9.28 -42.50
N LEU A 342 -43.31 -10.53 -42.36
CA LEU A 342 -43.04 -11.37 -41.19
C LEU A 342 -41.54 -11.69 -41.13
N ALA A 343 -40.96 -12.22 -42.20
CA ALA A 343 -39.54 -12.54 -42.28
C ALA A 343 -38.63 -11.32 -42.01
N GLU A 344 -39.01 -10.13 -42.50
CA GLU A 344 -38.27 -8.90 -42.20
C GLU A 344 -38.37 -8.51 -40.71
N ALA A 345 -39.55 -8.65 -40.10
CA ALA A 345 -39.75 -8.39 -38.68
C ALA A 345 -38.99 -9.39 -37.80
N GLU A 346 -38.91 -10.66 -38.19
CA GLU A 346 -38.15 -11.70 -37.50
C GLU A 346 -36.66 -11.36 -37.49
N ARG A 347 -36.08 -11.00 -38.65
CA ARG A 347 -34.67 -10.57 -38.74
C ARG A 347 -34.36 -9.37 -37.85
N LYS A 348 -35.25 -8.37 -37.83
CA LYS A 348 -35.07 -7.17 -36.99
C LYS A 348 -35.14 -7.51 -35.50
N LEU A 349 -36.05 -8.41 -35.12
CA LEU A 349 -36.17 -8.85 -33.73
C LEU A 349 -34.92 -9.62 -33.27
N GLU A 350 -34.40 -10.51 -34.12
CA GLU A 350 -33.17 -11.26 -33.84
C GLU A 350 -31.97 -10.34 -33.65
N LEU A 351 -31.82 -9.32 -34.51
CA LEU A 351 -30.77 -8.32 -34.39
C LEU A 351 -30.84 -7.56 -33.04
N VAL A 352 -32.04 -7.11 -32.65
CA VAL A 352 -32.23 -6.40 -31.38
C VAL A 352 -31.93 -7.33 -30.21
N ARG A 353 -32.36 -8.60 -30.25
CA ARG A 353 -32.06 -9.59 -29.20
C ARG A 353 -30.56 -9.80 -29.02
N GLY A 354 -29.81 -9.99 -30.11
CA GLY A 354 -28.35 -10.13 -30.02
C GLY A 354 -27.66 -8.86 -29.48
N GLN A 355 -28.16 -7.66 -29.81
CA GLN A 355 -27.66 -6.42 -29.22
C GLN A 355 -27.97 -6.29 -27.73
N THR A 356 -29.12 -6.79 -27.28
CA THR A 356 -29.51 -6.84 -25.86
C THR A 356 -28.58 -7.77 -25.09
N GLU A 357 -28.36 -8.99 -25.58
CA GLU A 357 -27.48 -9.98 -24.94
C GLU A 357 -26.06 -9.43 -24.75
N ALA A 358 -25.47 -8.85 -25.81
CA ALA A 358 -24.14 -8.24 -25.71
C ALA A 358 -24.10 -7.04 -24.73
N THR A 359 -25.21 -6.33 -24.55
CA THR A 359 -25.30 -5.20 -23.60
C THR A 359 -25.48 -5.69 -22.18
N GLU A 360 -26.21 -6.79 -21.97
CA GLU A 360 -26.33 -7.46 -20.68
C GLU A 360 -25.00 -8.06 -20.19
N GLU A 361 -24.24 -8.69 -21.08
CA GLU A 361 -22.91 -9.22 -20.75
C GLU A 361 -21.97 -8.10 -20.29
N ARG A 362 -21.85 -7.03 -21.08
CA ARG A 362 -21.07 -5.84 -20.68
C ARG A 362 -21.54 -5.24 -19.37
N TYR A 363 -22.85 -5.18 -19.13
CA TYR A 363 -23.40 -4.70 -17.86
C TYR A 363 -22.99 -5.59 -16.67
N LYS A 364 -23.02 -6.92 -16.84
CA LYS A 364 -22.62 -7.88 -15.80
C LYS A 364 -21.13 -7.79 -15.50
N GLU A 365 -20.27 -7.70 -16.52
CA GLU A 365 -18.82 -7.53 -16.38
C GLU A 365 -18.47 -6.27 -15.58
N ILE A 366 -18.94 -5.10 -16.02
CA ILE A 366 -18.64 -3.81 -15.36
C ILE A 366 -19.16 -3.80 -13.92
N LYS A 367 -20.31 -4.43 -13.66
CA LYS A 367 -20.87 -4.55 -12.31
C LYS A 367 -20.03 -5.47 -11.42
N GLY A 368 -19.50 -6.56 -11.98
CA GLY A 368 -18.56 -7.46 -11.30
C GLY A 368 -17.26 -6.74 -10.93
N ASP A 369 -16.69 -6.00 -11.86
CA ASP A 369 -15.46 -5.21 -11.65
C ASP A 369 -15.65 -4.20 -10.51
N ILE A 370 -16.73 -3.40 -10.53
CA ILE A 370 -17.05 -2.46 -9.46
C ILE A 370 -17.20 -3.17 -8.10
N HIS A 371 -17.85 -4.34 -8.07
CA HIS A 371 -18.08 -5.08 -6.84
C HIS A 371 -16.78 -5.62 -6.23
N SER A 372 -15.77 -5.93 -7.05
CA SER A 372 -14.45 -6.35 -6.59
C SER A 372 -13.54 -5.18 -6.18
N ILE A 373 -13.59 -4.08 -6.93
CA ILE A 373 -12.71 -2.93 -6.78
C ILE A 373 -13.10 -2.09 -5.55
N VAL A 374 -14.39 -1.75 -5.39
CA VAL A 374 -14.86 -0.78 -4.38
C VAL A 374 -14.57 -1.22 -2.92
N PRO A 375 -14.81 -2.47 -2.51
CA PRO A 375 -14.51 -2.92 -1.14
C PRO A 375 -13.01 -2.96 -0.84
N ASN A 376 -12.19 -3.32 -1.83
CA ASN A 376 -10.75 -3.49 -1.68
C ASN A 376 -10.00 -2.14 -1.73
N LEU A 377 -10.48 -1.18 -2.54
CA LEU A 377 -9.93 0.17 -2.62
C LEU A 377 -9.96 0.90 -1.29
N ASN A 378 -11.13 0.88 -0.63
CA ASN A 378 -11.38 1.64 0.59
C ASN A 378 -10.76 1.01 1.83
N THR A 379 -10.38 -0.28 1.76
CA THR A 379 -9.86 -1.02 2.90
C THR A 379 -8.33 -1.10 2.81
N GLN A 380 -7.79 -1.60 1.69
CA GLN A 380 -6.36 -1.84 1.56
C GLN A 380 -5.55 -0.55 1.44
N ALA A 381 -5.91 0.34 0.50
CA ALA A 381 -5.18 1.61 0.33
C ALA A 381 -5.31 2.52 1.55
N LEU A 382 -6.44 2.44 2.25
CA LEU A 382 -6.66 3.11 3.53
C LEU A 382 -5.74 2.53 4.61
N HIS A 383 -5.64 1.21 4.74
CA HIS A 383 -4.73 0.55 5.68
C HIS A 383 -3.26 0.87 5.38
N ASP A 384 -2.86 0.87 4.11
CA ASP A 384 -1.50 1.21 3.71
C ASP A 384 -1.17 2.68 3.97
N MET A 385 -2.10 3.60 3.66
CA MET A 385 -1.95 5.01 4.00
C MET A 385 -1.93 5.25 5.52
N GLN A 386 -2.71 4.49 6.29
CA GLN A 386 -2.72 4.54 7.77
C GLN A 386 -1.40 4.05 8.36
N ALA A 387 -0.86 2.94 7.87
CA ALA A 387 0.43 2.40 8.30
C ALA A 387 1.56 3.40 8.02
N VAL A 388 1.54 4.06 6.84
CA VAL A 388 2.51 5.10 6.48
C VAL A 388 2.36 6.34 7.37
N GLY A 389 1.12 6.81 7.60
CA GLY A 389 0.83 7.96 8.47
C GLY A 389 1.27 7.73 9.92
N TRP A 390 1.06 6.52 10.45
CA TRP A 390 1.48 6.12 11.79
C TRP A 390 3.01 6.12 11.95
N ASN A 391 3.73 5.51 11.00
CA ASN A 391 5.19 5.49 11.01
C ASN A 391 5.75 6.91 11.03
N MET A 392 5.15 7.81 10.25
CA MET A 392 5.60 9.20 10.15
C MET A 392 5.33 10.00 11.45
N ALA A 393 4.13 9.89 12.02
CA ALA A 393 3.78 10.54 13.29
C ALA A 393 4.64 10.03 14.46
N SER A 394 4.97 8.74 14.46
CA SER A 394 5.81 8.12 15.49
C SER A 394 7.26 8.60 15.42
N ILE A 395 7.82 8.72 14.20
CA ILE A 395 9.17 9.29 13.99
C ILE A 395 9.21 10.76 14.44
N GLU A 396 8.17 11.53 14.16
CA GLU A 396 8.07 12.94 14.54
C GLU A 396 7.93 13.14 16.05
N ALA A 397 7.09 12.32 16.69
CA ALA A 397 6.96 12.29 18.15
C ALA A 397 8.29 11.93 18.82
N GLN A 398 9.04 10.96 18.27
CA GLN A 398 10.39 10.62 18.76
C GLN A 398 11.39 11.76 18.61
N LYS A 399 11.36 12.51 17.50
CA LYS A 399 12.22 13.69 17.31
C LYS A 399 11.89 14.79 18.32
N SER A 400 10.62 15.08 18.52
CA SER A 400 10.16 16.06 19.52
C SER A 400 10.52 15.62 20.94
N TYR A 401 10.35 14.34 21.26
CA TYR A 401 10.76 13.75 22.54
C TYR A 401 12.28 13.83 22.76
N SER A 402 13.09 13.58 21.73
CA SER A 402 14.55 13.69 21.85
C SER A 402 15.01 15.13 22.15
N LYS A 403 14.34 16.14 21.58
CA LYS A 403 14.61 17.56 21.89
C LYS A 403 14.12 17.95 23.28
N PHE A 404 12.96 17.45 23.67
CA PHE A 404 12.37 17.66 24.99
C PHE A 404 13.25 17.07 26.11
N ASN A 405 13.73 15.85 25.91
CA ASN A 405 14.66 15.20 26.83
C ASN A 405 16.04 15.86 26.84
N ALA A 406 16.56 16.29 25.68
CA ALA A 406 17.81 17.05 25.64
C ALA A 406 17.70 18.36 26.44
N TYR A 407 16.55 19.05 26.37
CA TYR A 407 16.28 20.24 27.18
C TYR A 407 16.17 19.90 28.66
N ARG A 408 15.39 18.87 29.02
CA ARG A 408 15.30 18.38 30.41
C ARG A 408 16.67 18.02 30.99
N GLU A 409 17.51 17.34 30.22
CA GLU A 409 18.87 16.98 30.64
C GLU A 409 19.83 18.17 30.68
N SER A 410 19.55 19.26 29.97
CA SER A 410 20.32 20.51 30.08
C SER A 410 19.98 21.32 31.33
N LEU A 411 18.86 21.02 32.01
CA LEU A 411 18.45 21.73 33.23
C LEU A 411 19.26 21.26 34.46
N PRO A 412 19.61 22.18 35.38
CA PRO A 412 20.16 21.85 36.69
C PRO A 412 19.23 20.90 37.49
N PRO A 413 19.77 20.03 38.36
CA PRO A 413 18.98 19.01 39.07
C PRO A 413 17.74 19.54 39.79
N GLU A 414 17.82 20.72 40.40
CA GLU A 414 16.72 21.36 41.12
C GLU A 414 15.60 21.85 40.18
N GLN A 415 15.96 22.25 38.96
CA GLN A 415 15.01 22.70 37.94
C GLN A 415 14.38 21.55 37.16
N ARG A 416 15.02 20.37 37.14
CA ARG A 416 14.43 19.15 36.56
C ARG A 416 13.18 18.72 37.32
N VAL A 417 13.20 18.81 38.65
CA VAL A 417 12.04 18.46 39.49
C VAL A 417 10.87 19.38 39.20
N ALA A 418 11.11 20.70 39.10
CA ALA A 418 10.07 21.66 38.73
C ALA A 418 9.58 21.48 37.29
N PHE A 419 10.48 21.14 36.35
CA PHE A 419 10.13 20.81 34.97
C PHE A 419 9.28 19.54 34.88
N ASP A 420 9.64 18.49 35.60
CA ASP A 420 8.91 17.21 35.66
C ASP A 420 7.52 17.39 36.30
N GLU A 421 7.41 18.23 37.34
CA GLU A 421 6.15 18.57 38.00
C GLU A 421 5.25 19.45 37.12
N ALA A 422 5.81 20.45 36.42
CA ALA A 422 5.08 21.32 35.50
C ALA A 422 4.64 20.57 34.23
N THR A 423 5.38 19.53 33.85
CA THR A 423 5.09 18.71 32.67
C THR A 423 4.38 17.42 33.04
N LYS A 424 3.99 17.17 34.29
CA LYS A 424 3.37 15.92 34.79
C LYS A 424 2.11 15.44 34.05
N GLY A 425 1.43 16.33 33.33
CA GLY A 425 0.31 15.99 32.41
C GLY A 425 0.69 15.86 30.92
N PHE A 426 1.90 16.29 30.57
CA PHE A 426 2.55 16.19 29.27
C PHE A 426 3.72 15.18 29.25
N SER A 427 4.13 14.68 30.42
CA SER A 427 5.33 13.87 30.60
C SER A 427 4.99 12.38 30.56
N GLU A 428 5.77 11.72 29.71
CA GLU A 428 6.22 10.32 29.65
C GLU A 428 5.24 9.14 29.72
N GLY A 429 4.03 9.29 30.28
CA GLY A 429 3.07 8.19 30.47
C GLY A 429 1.71 8.47 29.84
N SER A 430 0.94 9.43 30.36
CA SER A 430 -0.51 9.48 30.13
C SER A 430 -0.97 9.77 28.69
N VAL A 431 -0.24 10.60 27.94
CA VAL A 431 -0.54 10.86 26.52
C VAL A 431 -0.17 9.66 25.67
N PHE A 432 0.97 9.02 25.96
CA PHE A 432 1.46 7.85 25.24
C PHE A 432 0.73 6.54 25.63
N GLU A 433 0.24 6.39 26.86
CA GLU A 433 -0.61 5.29 27.33
C GLU A 433 -2.01 5.40 26.74
N GLN A 434 -2.61 6.61 26.72
CA GLN A 434 -3.87 6.82 26.00
C GLN A 434 -3.69 6.63 24.49
N MET A 435 -2.53 7.01 23.94
CA MET A 435 -2.12 6.68 22.58
C MET A 435 -1.86 5.20 22.39
N ALA A 436 -1.40 4.42 23.36
CA ALA A 436 -1.16 2.99 23.19
C ALA A 436 -2.48 2.20 23.27
N GLU A 437 -3.32 2.53 24.24
CA GLU A 437 -4.61 1.87 24.53
C GLU A 437 -5.69 2.14 23.47
N ASN A 438 -5.67 3.30 22.79
CA ASN A 438 -6.60 3.62 21.69
C ASN A 438 -5.86 3.98 20.38
N SER A 439 -4.60 3.55 20.24
CA SER A 439 -3.65 3.91 19.15
C SER A 439 -4.25 3.80 17.76
N SER A 440 -4.82 2.64 17.48
CA SER A 440 -5.42 2.33 16.19
C SER A 440 -6.55 3.30 15.92
N GLN A 441 -7.51 3.46 16.83
CA GLN A 441 -8.69 4.30 16.63
C GLN A 441 -8.35 5.79 16.50
N VAL A 442 -7.44 6.33 17.32
CA VAL A 442 -7.00 7.73 17.21
C VAL A 442 -6.32 7.97 15.86
N ALA A 443 -5.46 7.04 15.43
CA ALA A 443 -4.80 7.12 14.14
C ALA A 443 -5.81 7.01 12.98
N LEU A 444 -6.81 6.14 13.10
CA LEU A 444 -7.88 5.97 12.11
C LEU A 444 -8.68 7.28 11.93
N VAL A 445 -9.10 7.91 13.03
CA VAL A 445 -9.83 9.19 12.99
C VAL A 445 -8.94 10.33 12.49
N ALA A 446 -7.71 10.45 12.99
CA ALA A 446 -6.76 11.49 12.59
C ALA A 446 -6.39 11.42 11.10
N THR A 447 -6.25 10.21 10.56
CA THR A 447 -5.96 9.99 9.13
C THR A 447 -7.16 10.40 8.28
N ALA A 448 -8.38 10.01 8.68
CA ALA A 448 -9.59 10.44 7.98
C ALA A 448 -9.75 11.97 8.00
N LEU A 449 -9.43 12.63 9.13
CA LEU A 449 -9.42 14.10 9.24
C LEU A 449 -8.37 14.77 8.36
N PHE A 450 -7.15 14.21 8.29
CA PHE A 450 -6.06 14.75 7.48
C PHE A 450 -6.35 14.66 5.98
N LEU A 451 -7.10 13.62 5.57
CA LEU A 451 -7.52 13.41 4.19
C LEU A 451 -8.83 14.13 3.84
N GLY A 452 -9.45 14.82 4.80
CA GLY A 452 -10.72 15.55 4.58
C GLY A 452 -11.97 14.66 4.58
N TYR A 453 -11.88 13.40 5.00
CA TYR A 453 -13.00 12.46 5.10
C TYR A 453 -13.70 12.58 6.46
N LEU A 454 -14.42 13.70 6.66
CA LEU A 454 -15.08 14.02 7.94
C LEU A 454 -16.16 13.00 8.34
N ASP A 455 -16.91 12.48 7.38
CA ASP A 455 -17.93 11.46 7.64
C ASP A 455 -17.30 10.15 8.15
N LYS A 456 -16.19 9.75 7.53
CA LYS A 456 -15.47 8.52 7.94
C LYS A 456 -14.77 8.70 9.28
N ALA A 457 -14.19 9.88 9.54
CA ALA A 457 -13.64 10.24 10.85
C ALA A 457 -14.72 10.15 11.94
N THR A 458 -15.93 10.62 11.64
CA THR A 458 -17.09 10.55 12.53
C THR A 458 -17.54 9.11 12.77
N GLU A 459 -17.71 8.30 11.73
CA GLU A 459 -18.12 6.89 11.82
C GLU A 459 -17.14 6.09 12.69
N ILE A 460 -15.84 6.23 12.43
CA ILE A 460 -14.79 5.54 13.19
C ILE A 460 -14.82 5.99 14.66
N SER A 461 -14.90 7.29 14.92
CA SER A 461 -14.96 7.82 16.29
C SER A 461 -16.20 7.32 17.04
N GLN A 462 -17.37 7.34 16.41
CA GLN A 462 -18.63 6.89 17.01
C GLN A 462 -18.65 5.37 17.28
N SER A 463 -18.08 4.57 16.37
CA SER A 463 -17.95 3.11 16.57
C SER A 463 -17.10 2.75 17.80
N ALA A 464 -16.24 3.67 18.23
CA ALA A 464 -15.41 3.58 19.42
C ALA A 464 -16.01 4.27 20.66
N GLY A 465 -17.28 4.71 20.60
CA GLY A 465 -17.94 5.44 21.67
C GLY A 465 -17.49 6.91 21.80
N GLY A 466 -16.92 7.48 20.74
CA GLY A 466 -16.54 8.88 20.59
C GLY A 466 -17.62 9.75 19.92
N GLY A 467 -17.29 11.02 19.65
CA GLY A 467 -18.16 12.02 19.02
C GLY A 467 -17.81 12.31 17.56
N SER A 468 -18.56 13.22 16.94
CA SER A 468 -18.46 13.55 15.52
C SER A 468 -17.31 14.49 15.18
N ALA A 469 -16.89 14.50 13.90
CA ALA A 469 -15.95 15.44 13.35
C ALA A 469 -16.51 16.88 13.33
N PRO A 470 -15.67 17.91 13.19
CA PRO A 470 -16.12 19.31 13.10
C PRO A 470 -17.11 19.54 11.93
N ASN A 471 -18.14 20.35 12.18
CA ASN A 471 -19.18 20.68 11.19
C ASN A 471 -18.62 21.65 10.12
N GLY A 472 -17.91 21.11 9.14
CA GLY A 472 -17.38 21.86 7.99
C GLY A 472 -16.12 22.68 8.28
N GLY A 473 -15.48 23.18 7.21
CA GLY A 473 -14.29 24.04 7.30
C GLY A 473 -13.00 23.35 7.75
N TRP A 474 -12.99 22.01 7.84
CA TRP A 474 -11.82 21.24 8.23
C TRP A 474 -10.94 20.90 7.02
N GLY A 475 -9.74 21.47 6.98
CA GLY A 475 -8.72 21.24 5.96
C GLY A 475 -7.45 22.00 6.28
N LYS A 476 -6.36 21.74 5.57
CA LYS A 476 -5.07 22.43 5.76
C LYS A 476 -5.23 23.93 5.53
N LYS A 477 -4.73 24.75 6.46
CA LYS A 477 -4.75 26.21 6.28
C LYS A 477 -3.64 26.67 5.32
N PRO A 478 -3.79 27.81 4.61
CA PRO A 478 -2.78 28.29 3.65
C PRO A 478 -1.40 28.56 4.27
N ASP A 479 -1.37 28.93 5.55
CA ASP A 479 -0.19 29.27 6.35
C ASP A 479 0.31 28.11 7.23
N GLU A 480 -0.39 26.97 7.22
CA GLU A 480 -0.07 25.80 8.03
C GLU A 480 0.80 24.85 7.21
N ASP A 481 1.95 24.45 7.74
CA ASP A 481 2.76 23.42 7.09
C ASP A 481 2.14 22.02 7.26
N ASP A 482 2.67 21.06 6.49
CA ASP A 482 2.19 19.68 6.51
C ASP A 482 2.30 19.01 7.89
N ILE A 483 3.23 19.46 8.72
CA ILE A 483 3.49 18.91 10.05
C ILE A 483 2.44 19.45 11.03
N ALA A 484 2.23 20.76 11.03
CA ALA A 484 1.24 21.44 11.84
C ALA A 484 -0.19 20.92 11.53
N PHE A 485 -0.50 20.69 10.25
CA PHE A 485 -1.81 20.14 9.86
C PHE A 485 -2.00 18.69 10.36
N ARG A 486 -0.95 17.86 10.31
CA ARG A 486 -1.00 16.49 10.87
C ARG A 486 -1.22 16.50 12.38
N GLN A 487 -0.49 17.36 13.09
CA GLN A 487 -0.65 17.54 14.53
C GLN A 487 -2.08 17.97 14.87
N ARG A 488 -2.67 18.90 14.10
CA ARG A 488 -4.05 19.33 14.30
C ARG A 488 -5.08 18.22 14.04
N CYS A 489 -4.88 17.40 13.01
CA CYS A 489 -5.72 16.23 12.73
C CYS A 489 -5.61 15.16 13.83
N PHE A 490 -4.40 14.96 14.35
CA PHE A 490 -4.15 14.03 15.45
C PHE A 490 -4.84 14.46 16.75
N LEU A 491 -4.66 15.72 17.14
CA LEU A 491 -5.28 16.30 18.33
C LEU A 491 -6.82 16.28 18.23
N MET A 492 -7.37 16.51 17.04
CA MET A 492 -8.80 16.40 16.80
C MET A 492 -9.30 14.96 16.87
N GLY A 493 -8.56 13.98 16.36
CA GLY A 493 -8.89 12.56 16.52
C GLY A 493 -8.94 12.12 17.99
N MET A 494 -7.97 12.56 18.80
CA MET A 494 -7.99 12.35 20.26
C MET A 494 -9.20 13.01 20.93
N HIS A 495 -9.54 14.23 20.50
CA HIS A 495 -10.69 14.96 21.02
C HIS A 495 -12.02 14.24 20.71
N MET A 496 -12.19 13.80 19.46
CA MET A 496 -13.35 13.07 18.99
C MET A 496 -13.56 11.77 19.78
N LEU A 497 -12.50 11.01 20.05
CA LEU A 497 -12.61 9.75 20.82
C LEU A 497 -12.84 9.97 22.33
N LYS A 498 -12.49 11.14 22.87
CA LYS A 498 -12.79 11.51 24.27
C LYS A 498 -14.20 12.06 24.47
N SER A 499 -14.75 12.75 23.47
CA SER A 499 -15.99 13.54 23.65
C SER A 499 -17.25 12.71 23.87
N GLY A 500 -17.26 11.42 23.49
CA GLY A 500 -18.39 10.51 23.76
C GLY A 500 -18.43 9.90 25.17
N LYS A 501 -17.31 9.86 25.91
CA LYS A 501 -17.24 9.26 27.26
C LYS A 501 -17.89 10.11 28.37
N LYS A 502 -18.33 11.34 28.09
CA LYS A 502 -18.86 12.29 29.09
C LYS A 502 -20.37 12.21 29.38
N ARG A 503 -21.12 11.25 28.83
CA ARG A 503 -22.60 11.25 28.93
C ARG A 503 -23.25 10.23 29.88
N ASN A 504 -22.48 9.47 30.67
CA ASN A 504 -23.02 8.53 31.68
C ASN A 504 -22.41 8.73 33.08
N ILE A 505 -22.55 9.93 33.65
CA ILE A 505 -22.52 10.09 35.11
C ILE A 505 -23.91 10.59 35.50
N LYS A 506 -24.80 9.65 35.85
CA LYS A 506 -26.06 10.00 36.53
C LYS A 506 -25.69 10.54 37.92
N ARG A 507 -26.16 11.75 38.21
CA ARG A 507 -26.27 12.29 39.58
C ARG A 507 -27.29 11.50 40.38
#